data_AF-A0A962YBE6-F1
#
_entry.id   AF-A0A962YBE6-F1
#
_cell.length_a   1.000
_cell.length_b   1.000
_cell.length_c   1.000
_cell.angle_alpha   90.00
_cell.angle_beta   90.00
_cell.angle_gamma   90.00
#
_symmetry.space_group_name_H-M   'P 1'
#
loop_
_entity.id
_entity.type
_entity.pdbx_description
1 polymer ?
#
loop_
_entity_poly.entity_id
_entity_poly.type
_entity_poly.pdbx_seq_one_letter_code
_entity_poly.pdbx_strand_id
1 'polypeptide(L)'
;MAGITRRNMLRTSAVAAGATLAGTSLLDWTKAWAQDMPFKPEDGATLRMLRWNRFVESEDIQFDKNIAAFTEATGIEVRLDKEFM
;
A
#
# COMPACT_ATOMS: atom_id res chain seq x y z
N MET A 1 -1.19 44.94 19.51
CA MET A 1 -0.64 44.46 18.22
C MET A 1 0.13 43.16 18.51
N ALA A 2 -0.33 42.01 18.03
CA ALA A 2 0.35 40.73 18.30
C ALA A 2 1.65 40.68 17.48
N GLY A 3 2.81 40.76 18.17
CA GLY A 3 4.12 40.80 17.54
C GLY A 3 4.50 39.48 16.86
N ILE A 4 5.24 39.58 15.74
CA ILE A 4 5.83 38.42 15.07
C ILE A 4 6.78 37.75 16.06
N THR A 5 6.36 36.60 16.58
CA THR A 5 7.12 35.81 17.56
C THR A 5 7.64 34.55 16.86
N ARG A 6 8.79 34.00 17.29
CA ARG A 6 9.36 32.75 16.74
C ARG A 6 8.33 31.62 16.64
N ARG A 7 7.46 31.49 17.64
CA ARG A 7 6.34 30.52 17.64
C ARG A 7 5.32 30.78 16.52
N ASN A 8 5.02 32.05 16.23
CA ASN A 8 4.13 32.41 15.13
C ASN A 8 4.79 32.09 13.79
N MET A 9 6.09 32.38 13.63
CA MET A 9 6.86 31.98 12.44
C MET A 9 6.90 30.47 12.24
N LEU A 10 7.16 29.69 13.30
CA LEU A 10 7.18 28.22 13.23
C LEU A 10 5.80 27.64 12.91
N ARG A 11 4.72 28.22 13.44
CA ARG A 11 3.35 27.80 13.12
C ARG A 11 3.02 28.11 11.66
N THR A 12 3.34 29.31 11.17
CA THR A 12 3.09 29.66 9.77
C THR A 12 3.94 28.84 8.80
N SER A 13 5.20 28.54 9.15
CA SER A 13 6.08 27.73 8.31
C SER A 13 5.67 26.26 8.30
N ALA A 14 5.20 25.71 9.44
CA ALA A 14 4.68 24.34 9.51
C ALA A 14 3.41 24.17 8.67
N VAL A 15 2.51 25.15 8.66
CA VAL A 15 1.31 25.13 7.81
C VAL A 15 1.67 25.25 6.32
N ALA A 16 2.60 26.13 5.97
CA ALA A 16 3.06 26.27 4.59
C ALA A 16 3.79 25.00 4.09
N ALA A 17 4.66 24.41 4.90
CA ALA A 17 5.34 23.15 4.59
C ALA A 17 4.34 21.98 4.49
N GLY A 18 3.37 21.91 5.40
CA GLY A 18 2.29 20.94 5.35
C GLY A 18 1.45 21.04 4.08
N ALA A 19 1.18 22.25 3.58
CA ALA A 19 0.47 22.47 2.32
C ALA A 19 1.30 22.06 1.09
N THR A 20 2.62 22.25 1.11
CA THR A 20 3.51 21.76 0.04
C THR A 20 3.71 20.25 0.06
N LEU A 21 3.61 19.64 1.24
CA LEU A 21 3.68 18.19 1.42
C LEU A 21 2.33 17.51 1.11
N ALA A 22 1.20 18.16 1.40
CA ALA A 22 -0.14 17.66 1.06
C ALA A 22 -0.47 17.73 -0.44
N GLY A 23 0.45 18.26 -1.27
CA GLY A 23 0.36 18.18 -2.72
C GLY A 23 0.51 16.74 -3.23
N THR A 24 0.06 16.49 -4.46
CA THR A 24 0.04 15.18 -5.13
C THR A 24 1.33 14.38 -4.99
N SER A 25 2.49 15.03 -4.80
CA SER A 25 3.79 14.40 -4.58
C SER A 25 3.83 13.33 -3.46
N LEU A 26 3.19 13.56 -2.30
CA LEU A 26 3.13 12.53 -1.26
C LEU A 26 2.16 11.39 -1.62
N LEU A 27 1.07 11.69 -2.34
CA LEU A 27 0.10 10.70 -2.80
C LEU A 27 0.65 9.88 -3.99
N ASP A 28 1.50 10.49 -4.82
CA ASP A 28 2.24 9.85 -5.89
C ASP A 28 3.38 8.98 -5.33
N TRP A 29 3.98 9.34 -4.18
CA TRP A 29 4.88 8.45 -3.45
C TRP A 29 4.15 7.21 -2.92
N THR A 30 2.88 7.35 -2.52
CA THR A 30 2.05 6.21 -2.10
C THR A 30 1.48 5.40 -3.27
N LYS A 31 1.61 5.87 -4.52
CA LYS A 31 1.34 5.00 -5.65
C LYS A 31 2.38 3.89 -5.60
N ALA A 32 1.93 2.67 -5.35
CA ALA A 32 2.76 1.51 -5.56
C ALA A 32 3.30 1.61 -6.99
N TRP A 33 4.63 1.63 -7.12
CA TRP A 33 5.31 1.47 -8.41
C TRP A 33 5.14 0.02 -8.83
N ALA A 34 3.89 -0.39 -9.06
CA ALA A 34 3.58 -1.66 -9.67
C ALA A 34 4.36 -1.68 -10.98
N GLN A 35 5.27 -2.62 -11.13
CA GLN A 35 5.82 -2.93 -12.44
C GLN A 35 4.60 -3.20 -13.34
N ASP A 36 4.48 -2.45 -14.44
CA ASP A 36 3.47 -2.73 -15.45
C ASP A 36 3.55 -4.23 -15.75
N MET A 37 2.46 -4.95 -15.46
CA MET A 37 2.46 -6.40 -15.54
C MET A 37 2.69 -6.77 -17.00
N PRO A 38 3.88 -7.30 -17.37
CA PRO A 38 4.25 -7.44 -18.78
C PRO A 38 3.43 -8.53 -19.48
N PHE A 39 2.73 -9.35 -18.69
CA PHE A 39 1.92 -10.46 -19.14
C PHE A 39 0.43 -10.15 -18.96
N LYS A 40 -0.35 -10.33 -20.03
CA LYS A 40 -1.81 -10.30 -19.98
C LYS A 40 -2.31 -11.68 -19.54
N PRO A 41 -3.01 -11.80 -18.40
CA PRO A 41 -3.62 -13.06 -17.98
C PRO A 41 -4.59 -13.58 -19.05
N GLU A 42 -4.65 -14.91 -19.20
CA GLU A 42 -5.65 -15.56 -20.05
C GLU A 42 -7.06 -15.42 -19.43
N ASP A 43 -8.09 -15.46 -20.28
CA ASP A 43 -9.47 -15.36 -19.82
C ASP A 43 -9.82 -16.52 -18.87
N GLY A 44 -10.21 -16.20 -17.64
CA GLY A 44 -10.53 -17.19 -16.61
C GLY A 44 -9.32 -17.78 -15.88
N ALA A 45 -8.13 -17.19 -16.01
CA ALA A 45 -6.94 -17.64 -15.28
C ALA A 45 -7.14 -17.56 -13.75
N THR A 46 -6.74 -18.62 -13.06
CA THR A 46 -6.72 -18.70 -11.59
C THR A 46 -5.33 -19.04 -11.09
N LEU A 47 -4.89 -18.40 -10.00
CA LEU A 47 -3.62 -18.70 -9.36
C LEU A 47 -3.82 -19.66 -8.19
N ARG A 48 -2.96 -20.67 -8.09
CA ARG A 48 -2.86 -21.53 -6.91
C ARG A 48 -1.46 -21.40 -6.34
N MET A 49 -1.37 -21.05 -5.07
CA MET A 49 -0.09 -20.80 -4.40
C MET A 49 -0.01 -21.61 -3.12
N LEU A 50 1.05 -22.41 -3.04
CA LEU A 50 1.44 -23.11 -1.81
C LEU A 50 2.27 -22.16 -0.96
N ARG A 51 1.90 -22.08 0.32
CA ARG A 51 2.58 -21.27 1.32
C ARG A 51 2.77 -22.12 2.58
N TRP A 52 3.91 -21.98 3.23
CA TRP A 52 4.06 -22.49 4.61
C TRP A 52 3.07 -21.75 5.51
N ASN A 53 2.39 -22.47 6.40
CA ASN A 53 1.59 -21.85 7.44
C ASN A 53 2.34 -20.78 8.30
N ARG A 54 1.60 -19.85 8.89
CA ARG A 54 2.12 -18.68 9.62
C ARG A 54 3.22 -19.04 10.64
N PHE A 55 4.37 -18.37 10.55
CA PHE A 55 5.33 -18.29 11.67
C PHE A 55 5.02 -17.10 12.58
N VAL A 56 4.52 -16.00 12.01
CA VAL A 56 4.07 -14.80 12.72
C VAL A 56 2.65 -14.45 12.27
N GLU A 57 1.73 -14.35 13.21
CA GLU A 57 0.31 -14.10 12.92
C GLU A 57 0.06 -12.74 12.24
N SER A 58 0.80 -11.71 12.60
CA SER A 58 0.65 -10.39 11.97
C SER A 58 1.06 -10.41 10.50
N GLU A 59 2.02 -11.23 10.10
CA GLU A 59 2.41 -11.38 8.69
C GLU A 59 1.30 -12.08 7.90
N ASP A 60 0.73 -13.17 8.44
CA ASP A 60 -0.28 -13.95 7.75
C ASP A 60 -1.54 -13.12 7.45
N ILE A 61 -1.98 -12.32 8.43
CA ILE A 61 -3.11 -11.41 8.27
C ILE A 61 -2.82 -10.36 7.20
N GLN A 62 -1.61 -9.81 7.16
CA GLN A 62 -1.25 -8.80 6.16
C GLN A 62 -1.12 -9.42 4.78
N PHE A 63 -0.62 -10.65 4.68
CA PHE A 63 -0.54 -11.34 3.42
C PHE A 63 -1.92 -11.65 2.84
N ASP A 64 -2.83 -12.19 3.65
CA ASP A 64 -4.20 -12.48 3.21
C ASP A 64 -4.89 -11.21 2.68
N LYS A 65 -4.65 -10.06 3.32
CA LYS A 65 -5.12 -8.75 2.82
C LYS A 65 -4.49 -8.35 1.49
N ASN A 66 -3.19 -8.58 1.31
CA ASN A 66 -2.50 -8.28 0.06
C ASN A 66 -3.01 -9.16 -1.09
N ILE A 67 -3.31 -10.44 -0.82
CA ILE A 67 -3.89 -11.34 -1.82
C ILE A 67 -5.30 -10.91 -2.20
N ALA A 68 -6.13 -10.51 -1.22
CA ALA A 68 -7.44 -9.94 -1.49
C ALA A 68 -7.35 -8.67 -2.36
N ALA A 69 -6.44 -7.75 -2.03
CA ALA A 69 -6.22 -6.53 -2.81
C ALA A 69 -5.70 -6.84 -4.23
N PHE A 70 -4.85 -7.86 -4.39
CA PHE A 70 -4.40 -8.33 -5.69
C PHE A 70 -5.56 -8.87 -6.53
N THR A 71 -6.42 -9.70 -5.94
CA THR A 71 -7.61 -10.22 -6.64
C THR A 71 -8.58 -9.10 -7.01
N GLU A 72 -8.77 -8.10 -6.15
CA GLU A 72 -9.60 -6.93 -6.46
C GLU A 72 -9.02 -6.09 -7.61
N ALA A 73 -7.70 -5.86 -7.62
CA ALA A 73 -7.04 -5.06 -8.64
C ALA A 73 -6.92 -5.76 -10.00
N THR A 74 -6.83 -7.09 -10.02
CA THR A 74 -6.53 -7.87 -11.24
C THR A 74 -7.69 -8.71 -11.74
N GLY A 75 -8.68 -9.00 -10.89
CA GLY A 75 -9.76 -9.96 -11.18
C GLY A 75 -9.32 -11.42 -11.15
N ILE A 76 -8.07 -11.72 -10.79
CA ILE A 76 -7.52 -13.08 -10.77
C ILE A 76 -7.85 -13.73 -9.42
N GLU A 77 -8.56 -14.86 -9.46
CA GLU A 77 -8.85 -15.65 -8.26
C GLU A 77 -7.55 -16.32 -7.77
N VAL A 78 -7.24 -16.17 -6.48
CA VAL A 78 -6.06 -16.77 -5.86
C VAL A 78 -6.49 -17.78 -4.78
N ARG A 79 -6.07 -19.03 -4.93
CA ARG A 79 -6.20 -20.07 -3.91
C ARG A 79 -4.88 -20.24 -3.16
N LEU A 80 -4.93 -20.07 -1.84
CA LEU A 80 -3.81 -20.32 -0.94
C LEU A 80 -3.94 -21.69 -0.30
N ASP A 81 -2.94 -22.55 -0.52
CA ASP A 81 -2.77 -23.77 0.26
C ASP A 81 -1.77 -23.48 1.38
N LYS A 82 -2.17 -23.65 2.64
CA LYS A 82 -1.33 -23.42 3.83
C LYS A 82 -1.03 -24.76 4.48
N GLU A 83 0.17 -25.31 4.23
CA GLU A 83 0.59 -26.60 4.79
C GLU A 83 1.40 -26.40 6.09
N PHE A 84 1.24 -27.32 7.05
CA PHE A 84 2.08 -27.47 8.23
C PHE A 84 3.06 -28.61 7.99
N MET A 85 4.34 -28.41 8.36
CA MET A 85 5.25 -29.52 8.61
C MET A 85 5.40 -29.72 10.12
#